data_AF-A0A399ZB89-F1
#
_entry.id   AF-A0A399ZB89-F1
#
_cell.length_a   1.000
_cell.length_b   1.000
_cell.length_c   1.000
_cell.angle_alpha   90.00
_cell.angle_beta   90.00
_cell.angle_gamma   90.00
#
_symmetry.space_group_name_H-M   'P 1'
#
loop_
_entity.id
_entity.type
_entity.pdbx_description
1 polymer ?
#
loop_
_entity_poly.entity_id
_entity_poly.type
_entity_poly.pdbx_seq_one_letter_code
_entity_poly.pdbx_strand_id
1 'polypeptide(L)' 'PTGEPVQHDAFPLRMVAPMPDWLPGERVRDVYTLLIPKASAGQPARLVAILYDAETLAEEGVWSVDVVW' A
#
# COMPACT_ATOMS: atom_id res chain seq x y z
N PRO A 1 -17.80 11.02 7.98
CA PRO A 1 -16.84 9.94 7.63
C PRO A 1 -17.46 8.59 7.97
N THR A 2 -17.53 7.65 7.03
CA THR A 2 -18.14 6.32 7.24
C THR A 2 -17.35 5.44 8.21
N GLY A 3 -16.13 5.84 8.58
CA GLY A 3 -15.22 5.09 9.45
C GLY A 3 -14.35 4.08 8.69
N GLU A 4 -14.60 3.91 7.39
CA GLU A 4 -13.81 3.03 6.53
C GLU A 4 -12.46 3.66 6.16
N PRO A 5 -11.40 2.85 6.06
CA PRO A 5 -10.10 3.31 5.59
C PRO A 5 -10.14 3.72 4.12
N VAL A 6 -9.34 4.72 3.75
CA VAL A 6 -9.02 4.96 2.34
C VAL A 6 -8.12 3.81 1.87
N GLN A 7 -8.58 3.05 0.89
CA GLN A 7 -7.87 1.89 0.36
C GLN A 7 -7.57 2.05 -1.13
N HIS A 8 -6.44 1.51 -1.57
CA HIS A 8 -6.08 1.38 -2.97
C HIS A 8 -5.24 0.12 -3.16
N ASP A 9 -5.73 -0.77 -4.03
CA ASP A 9 -5.04 -1.99 -4.40
C ASP A 9 -4.52 -1.88 -5.83
N ALA A 10 -3.29 -2.33 -6.04
CA ALA A 10 -2.65 -2.33 -7.34
C ALA A 10 -1.49 -3.32 -7.36
N PHE A 11 -1.17 -3.81 -8.56
CA PHE A 11 0.03 -4.61 -8.77
C PHE A 11 1.30 -3.75 -8.59
N PRO A 12 2.34 -4.30 -7.94
CA PRO A 12 3.64 -3.63 -7.83
C PRO A 12 4.18 -3.19 -9.19
N LEU A 13 4.82 -2.02 -9.20
CA LEU A 13 5.45 -1.40 -10.37
C LEU A 13 4.54 -1.30 -11.60
N ARG A 14 3.21 -1.30 -11.44
CA ARG A 14 2.26 -1.32 -12.56
C ARG A 14 2.52 -2.48 -13.54
N MET A 15 3.02 -3.61 -13.02
CA MET A 15 3.37 -4.82 -13.80
C MET A 15 4.48 -4.63 -14.85
N VAL A 16 5.24 -3.52 -14.87
CA VAL A 16 6.36 -3.39 -15.83
C VAL A 16 7.58 -4.25 -15.47
N ALA A 17 7.64 -4.74 -14.23
CA ALA A 17 8.61 -5.72 -13.75
C ALA A 17 7.92 -6.64 -12.73
N PRO A 18 7.44 -7.83 -13.15
CA PRO A 18 6.61 -8.68 -12.31
C PRO A 18 7.43 -9.30 -11.17
N MET A 19 6.79 -9.49 -10.01
CA MET A 19 7.45 -9.94 -8.78
C MET A 19 8.25 -11.25 -8.91
N PRO A 20 7.83 -12.27 -9.69
CA PRO A 20 8.62 -13.50 -9.88
C PRO A 20 10.02 -13.29 -10.47
N ASP A 21 10.27 -12.16 -11.14
CA ASP A 21 11.57 -11.84 -11.74
C ASP A 21 12.52 -11.14 -10.75
N TRP A 22 12.03 -10.76 -9.56
CA TRP A 22 12.81 -10.04 -8.58
C TRP A 22 13.83 -10.95 -7.91
N LEU A 23 15.03 -10.44 -7.67
CA LEU A 23 16.09 -11.19 -6.99
C LEU A 23 15.93 -11.12 -5.47
N PRO A 24 16.32 -12.18 -4.73
CA PRO A 24 16.37 -12.12 -3.27
C PRO A 24 17.21 -10.93 -2.77
N GLY A 25 16.61 -10.07 -1.95
CA GLY A 25 17.26 -8.87 -1.40
C GLY A 25 17.29 -7.66 -2.35
N GLU A 26 16.73 -7.77 -3.55
CA GLU A 26 16.55 -6.65 -4.45
C GLU A 26 15.67 -5.56 -3.82
N ARG A 27 16.08 -4.29 -3.99
CA ARG A 27 15.34 -3.14 -3.47
C ARG A 27 14.50 -2.53 -4.59
N VAL A 28 13.20 -2.71 -4.49
CA VAL A 28 12.23 -2.11 -5.40
C VAL A 28 11.69 -0.81 -4.78
N ARG A 29 11.54 0.24 -5.60
CA ARG A 29 10.87 1.49 -5.21
C ARG A 29 9.61 1.66 -6.06
N ASP A 30 8.49 1.82 -5.39
CA ASP A 30 7.19 2.04 -6.01
C ASP A 30 6.48 3.24 -5.37
N VAL A 31 5.54 3.85 -6.08
CA VAL A 31 4.87 5.09 -5.65
C VAL A 31 3.37 5.01 -5.93
N TYR A 32 2.60 5.18 -4.87
CA TYR A 32 1.14 5.18 -4.88
C TYR A 32 0.60 6.54 -4.46
N THR A 33 -0.60 6.88 -4.94
CA THR A 33 -1.31 8.09 -4.55
C THR A 33 -2.61 7.70 -3.87
N LEU A 34 -2.81 8.13 -2.62
CA LEU A 34 -4.03 7.95 -1.86
C LEU A 34 -4.74 9.30 -1.72
N LEU A 35 -6.01 9.36 -2.11
CA LEU A 35 -6.82 10.57 -1.97
C LEU A 35 -7.50 10.57 -0.60
N ILE A 36 -7.04 11.44 0.29
CA ILE A 36 -7.59 11.57 1.63
C ILE A 36 -8.81 12.52 1.61
N PRO A 37 -9.95 12.14 2.24
CA PRO A 37 -11.08 13.02 2.37
C PRO A 37 -10.69 14.35 3.01
N LYS A 38 -11.19 15.47 2.47
CA LYS A 38 -10.91 16.81 3.01
C LYS A 38 -11.23 16.93 4.51
N ALA A 39 -12.27 16.24 4.98
CA ALA A 39 -12.65 16.20 6.39
C ALA A 39 -11.60 15.56 7.32
N SER A 40 -10.66 14.78 6.76
CA SER A 40 -9.58 14.09 7.46
C SER A 40 -8.21 14.75 7.22
N ALA A 41 -8.15 15.82 6.42
CA ALA A 41 -6.90 16.50 6.11
C ALA A 41 -6.26 17.10 7.38
N GLY A 42 -4.96 16.87 7.55
CA GLY A 42 -4.18 17.37 8.70
C GLY A 42 -4.42 16.60 10.02
N GLN A 43 -5.30 15.61 10.04
CA GLN A 43 -5.47 14.73 11.20
C GLN A 43 -4.38 13.65 11.20
N PRO A 44 -3.89 13.21 12.39
CA PRO A 44 -3.05 12.04 12.48
C PRO A 44 -3.70 10.85 11.80
N ALA A 45 -2.92 10.09 11.04
CA ALA A 45 -3.39 8.92 10.33
C ALA A 45 -2.37 7.78 10.49
N ARG A 46 -2.81 6.55 10.24
CA ARG A 46 -1.92 5.41 10.09
C ARG A 46 -1.98 4.93 8.65
N LEU A 47 -0.83 4.88 8.00
CA LEU A 47 -0.69 4.21 6.71
C LEU A 47 -0.39 2.73 6.98
N VAL A 48 -1.16 1.84 6.34
CA VAL A 48 -0.93 0.40 6.35
C VAL A 48 -0.67 -0.04 4.91
N ALA A 49 0.42 -0.77 4.70
CA ALA A 49 0.74 -1.43 3.44
C ALA A 49 0.65 -2.93 3.64
N ILE A 50 -0.11 -3.61 2.78
CA ILE A 50 -0.30 -5.06 2.82
C ILE A 50 0.21 -5.60 1.48
N LEU A 51 1.11 -6.57 1.52
CA LEU A 51 1.42 -7.41 0.37
C LEU A 51 0.62 -8.69 0.51
N TYR A 52 -0.09 -9.06 -0.55
CA TYR A 52 -0.87 -10.28 -0.58
C TYR A 52 -0.75 -10.95 -1.94
N ASP A 53 -0.91 -12.27 -1.96
CA ASP A 53 -1.02 -13.03 -3.19
C ASP A 53 -2.35 -12.70 -3.91
N ALA A 54 -2.27 -12.23 -5.15
CA ALA A 54 -3.44 -11.69 -5.85
C ALA A 54 -4.49 -12.75 -6.23
N GLU A 55 -4.11 -14.04 -6.28
CA GLU A 55 -5.01 -15.14 -6.64
C GLU A 55 -5.74 -15.70 -5.42
N THR A 56 -5.00 -15.92 -4.33
CA THR A 56 -5.50 -16.56 -3.10
C THR A 56 -5.93 -15.56 -2.04
N LEU A 57 -5.52 -14.29 -2.17
CA LEU A 57 -5.68 -13.22 -1.17
C LEU A 57 -4.98 -13.53 0.16
N ALA A 58 -4.02 -14.46 0.17
CA ALA A 58 -3.20 -14.72 1.34
C ALA A 58 -2.28 -13.53 1.62
N GLU A 59 -2.25 -13.06 2.88
CA GLU A 59 -1.33 -12.01 3.32
C GLU A 59 0.10 -12.56 3.38
N GLU A 60 1.02 -11.89 2.68
CA GLU A 60 2.45 -12.21 2.65
C GLU A 60 3.28 -11.23 3.49
N GLY A 61 2.71 -10.06 3.82
CA GLY A 61 3.32 -9.13 4.75
C GLY A 61 2.49 -7.89 5.02
N VAL A 62 2.68 -7.32 6.21
CA VAL A 62 2.03 -6.09 6.67
C VAL A 62 3.04 -5.13 7.28
N TRP A 63 2.94 -3.87 6.89
CA TRP A 63 3.74 -2.77 7.42
C TRP A 63 2.84 -1.60 7.76
N SER A 64 3.20 -0.85 8.79
CA SER A 64 2.44 0.35 9.16
C SER A 64 3.33 1.47 9.68
N VAL A 65 2.93 2.71 9.42
CA VAL A 65 3.57 3.91 9.96
C VAL A 65 2.52 4.94 10.34
N ASP A 66 2.74 5.63 11.45
CA ASP A 66 1.94 6.78 11.84
C ASP A 66 2.39 8.01 11.02
N VAL A 67 1.45 8.69 10.39
CA VAL A 67 1.67 9.85 9.52
C VAL A 67 1.30 11.12 10.29
N VAL A 68 2.28 12.01 10.39
CA VAL A 68 2.12 13.37 10.92
C VAL A 68 2.41 14.34 9.77
N TRP A 69 1.48 15.26 9.51
CA TRP A 69 1.51 16.20 8.39
C TRP A 69 2.27 17.49 8.71
#